data_AF-U6JXX7-F1
#
_entry.id   AF-U6JXX7-F1
#
_cell.length_a   1.000
_cell.length_b   1.000
_cell.length_c   1.000
_cell.angle_alpha   90.00
_cell.angle_beta   90.00
_cell.angle_gamma   90.00
#
_symmetry.space_group_name_H-M   'P 1'
#
loop_
_entity.id
_entity.type
_entity.pdbx_description
1 polymer ?
#
loop_
_entity_poly.entity_id
_entity_poly.type
_entity_poly.pdbx_seq_one_letter_code
_entity_poly.pdbx_strand_id
1 'polypeptide(L)'
;MLLHCGRGGVARASICGVWTAATVAAAVAVSLSFSAETSAPSFLTFPPPHSRPSSLASRFLAQHRAALAARSLRHQQQLQQQQPQQQQQGSPVSAFLASVGAGQSGVQRQGPPALSFSSLPRGPPSSRAPGDPTGAPVGAAEGASPQQYPAATMAWHSHGRTNKELVENLRRAGVFTDQRVYETMVQVDRGYFVKEDPYLDMPQSIGFGATISAPHMHAIALQQLKDELKWGNRALDVGSGTGYLTVCMGLMVGAGEEGGGIAIGMDYIQGLVDLSRRNVAAGYPQLLQSKNFELIKGDGWAGGPSWGAPYDAIHVGAAAAAVPAALLQQLAPGGKMVIPVECKRGRITLEGLGEREIGGELGGGQALVAVNKNEEGTVSVKYVTSVVYVPLVRTS
;
A
#
# COMPACT_ATOMS: atom_id res chain seq x y z
N MET A 1 -8.24 -8.12 -74.04
CA MET A 1 -8.20 -8.52 -72.62
C MET A 1 -7.58 -7.35 -71.85
N LEU A 2 -8.45 -6.55 -71.20
CA LEU A 2 -8.24 -5.49 -70.18
C LEU A 2 -6.84 -4.82 -70.11
N LEU A 3 -6.60 -3.62 -70.69
CA LEU A 3 -6.92 -2.25 -70.24
C LEU A 3 -6.67 -1.98 -68.74
N HIS A 4 -5.63 -1.19 -68.42
CA HIS A 4 -5.69 0.00 -67.54
C HIS A 4 -4.35 0.78 -67.57
N CYS A 5 -4.35 1.96 -68.20
CA CYS A 5 -3.37 3.01 -68.02
C CYS A 5 -4.11 4.35 -68.20
N GLY A 6 -4.08 5.22 -67.20
CA GLY A 6 -4.84 6.47 -67.18
C GLY A 6 -4.17 7.57 -66.36
N ARG A 7 -3.68 8.58 -67.09
CA ARG A 7 -3.34 9.98 -66.71
C ARG A 7 -4.35 10.58 -65.70
N GLY A 8 -4.07 11.55 -64.84
CA GLY A 8 -3.25 12.78 -64.94
C GLY A 8 -4.16 14.01 -64.64
N GLY A 9 -3.63 15.06 -63.99
CA GLY A 9 -4.32 16.35 -63.70
C GLY A 9 -4.16 16.75 -62.22
N VAL A 10 -3.34 17.72 -61.78
CA VAL A 10 -3.17 19.16 -62.08
C VAL A 10 -4.31 20.06 -61.55
N ALA A 11 -4.02 20.66 -60.37
CA ALA A 11 -4.21 22.05 -59.92
C ALA A 11 -5.60 22.73 -59.79
N ARG A 12 -5.80 23.28 -58.58
CA ARG A 12 -6.31 24.61 -58.17
C ARG A 12 -7.61 25.15 -58.81
N ALA A 13 -8.58 25.47 -57.94
CA ALA A 13 -9.30 26.75 -57.95
C ALA A 13 -10.00 27.02 -56.61
N SER A 14 -9.85 28.24 -56.10
CA SER A 14 -10.63 28.87 -55.02
C SER A 14 -12.09 29.10 -55.41
N ILE A 15 -12.99 29.28 -54.44
CA ILE A 15 -13.84 30.49 -54.23
C ILE A 15 -14.88 30.27 -53.09
N CYS A 16 -14.94 31.29 -52.22
CA CYS A 16 -16.00 31.86 -51.36
C CYS A 16 -17.11 31.03 -50.66
N GLY A 17 -17.38 31.46 -49.42
CA GLY A 17 -18.65 31.29 -48.69
C GLY A 17 -18.47 31.39 -47.17
N VAL A 18 -18.19 32.58 -46.60
CA VAL A 18 -19.09 33.40 -45.75
C VAL A 18 -19.81 32.62 -44.62
N TRP A 19 -19.59 33.00 -43.34
CA TRP A 19 -20.60 33.54 -42.39
C TRP A 19 -20.06 33.65 -40.95
N THR A 20 -19.97 34.92 -40.52
CA THR A 20 -20.21 35.52 -39.18
C THR A 20 -19.45 35.07 -37.92
N ALA A 21 -18.69 36.05 -37.40
CA ALA A 21 -18.16 36.17 -36.05
C ALA A 21 -19.23 36.70 -35.06
N ALA A 22 -19.18 36.24 -33.80
CA ALA A 22 -19.84 36.86 -32.66
C ALA A 22 -18.82 37.13 -31.54
N THR A 23 -18.80 38.38 -31.10
CA THR A 23 -17.81 39.03 -30.24
C THR A 23 -18.07 38.79 -28.75
N VAL A 24 -16.98 38.65 -27.97
CA VAL A 24 -16.94 38.60 -26.50
C VAL A 24 -16.43 39.94 -25.96
N ALA A 25 -17.14 40.55 -24.99
CA ALA A 25 -16.68 41.51 -23.96
C ALA A 25 -17.92 42.02 -23.19
N ALA A 26 -17.95 42.47 -21.92
CA ALA A 26 -17.19 42.28 -20.69
C ALA A 26 -17.95 43.08 -19.57
N ALA A 27 -17.77 42.68 -18.31
CA ALA A 27 -17.75 43.49 -17.06
C ALA A 27 -19.04 43.99 -16.32
N VAL A 28 -19.17 43.47 -15.08
CA VAL A 28 -19.28 44.13 -13.74
C VAL A 28 -20.36 45.18 -13.45
N ALA A 29 -21.22 44.88 -12.44
CA ALA A 29 -21.55 45.80 -11.34
C ALA A 29 -22.18 45.06 -10.12
N VAL A 30 -21.61 45.29 -8.94
CA VAL A 30 -22.10 44.92 -7.60
C VAL A 30 -22.67 46.18 -6.94
N SER A 31 -23.81 46.09 -6.26
CA SER A 31 -24.15 47.00 -5.14
C SER A 31 -25.21 46.42 -4.20
N LEU A 32 -24.99 46.70 -2.92
CA LEU A 32 -25.67 46.26 -1.70
C LEU A 32 -26.86 47.14 -1.32
N SER A 33 -27.82 46.61 -0.54
CA SER A 33 -28.54 47.24 0.60
C SER A 33 -29.52 46.22 1.20
N PHE A 34 -29.28 45.66 2.40
CA PHE A 34 -29.65 46.13 3.76
C PHE A 34 -31.17 46.18 4.05
N SER A 35 -31.65 45.27 4.91
CA SER A 35 -32.41 45.60 6.13
C SER A 35 -32.68 44.34 6.96
N ALA A 36 -32.38 44.44 8.24
CA ALA A 36 -32.69 43.50 9.30
C ALA A 36 -34.02 43.91 9.95
N GLU A 37 -34.80 42.93 10.44
CA GLU A 37 -35.74 43.21 11.53
C GLU A 37 -36.02 41.95 12.36
N THR A 38 -35.77 42.12 13.65
CA THR A 38 -36.03 41.22 14.77
C THR A 38 -37.42 41.47 15.33
N SER A 39 -38.20 40.42 15.60
CA SER A 39 -39.11 40.37 16.77
C SER A 39 -39.85 39.03 16.88
N ALA A 40 -39.84 38.47 18.08
CA ALA A 40 -40.80 37.52 18.64
C ALA A 40 -41.36 38.16 19.94
N PRO A 41 -42.31 37.56 20.70
CA PRO A 41 -43.36 36.58 20.38
C PRO A 41 -44.76 37.06 20.86
N SER A 42 -45.84 36.35 20.52
CA SER A 42 -47.05 36.27 21.36
C SER A 42 -47.88 35.03 21.05
N PHE A 43 -48.28 34.38 22.15
CA PHE A 43 -49.14 33.20 22.27
C PHE A 43 -50.52 33.39 21.63
N LEU A 44 -51.12 32.29 21.13
CA LEU A 44 -52.49 31.85 21.48
C LEU A 44 -52.83 30.48 20.84
N THR A 45 -53.01 29.48 21.72
CA THR A 45 -54.03 28.40 21.75
C THR A 45 -54.34 27.51 20.52
N PHE A 46 -54.13 26.20 20.74
CA PHE A 46 -54.65 25.03 20.00
C PHE A 46 -56.18 24.83 20.16
N PRO A 47 -56.83 24.10 19.22
CA PRO A 47 -57.35 22.76 19.55
C PRO A 47 -57.20 21.73 18.37
N PRO A 48 -57.71 20.48 18.46
CA PRO A 48 -56.94 19.23 18.54
C PRO A 48 -56.78 18.46 17.21
N PRO A 49 -55.87 17.46 17.12
CA PRO A 49 -55.79 16.59 15.95
C PRO A 49 -56.65 15.33 16.12
N HIS A 50 -57.58 15.14 15.19
CA HIS A 50 -58.15 13.84 14.87
C HIS A 50 -57.34 13.20 13.74
N SER A 51 -56.65 12.09 14.01
CA SER A 51 -56.50 10.97 13.07
C SER A 51 -55.76 9.80 13.74
N ARG A 52 -56.39 8.62 13.67
CA ARG A 52 -55.85 7.33 14.15
C ARG A 52 -54.68 6.89 13.26
N PRO A 53 -53.54 6.40 13.81
CA PRO A 53 -52.56 5.69 13.00
C PRO A 53 -52.94 4.21 12.85
N SER A 54 -52.85 3.74 11.61
CA SER A 54 -53.01 2.34 11.21
C SER A 54 -51.90 1.46 11.77
N SER A 55 -52.31 0.29 12.22
CA SER A 55 -51.49 -0.75 12.83
C SER A 55 -50.70 -1.52 11.78
N LEU A 56 -49.37 -1.51 11.87
CA LEU A 56 -48.44 -2.62 11.59
C LEU A 56 -46.99 -2.14 11.82
N ALA A 57 -46.64 -0.94 11.35
CA ALA A 57 -45.31 -0.35 11.53
C ALA A 57 -44.96 -0.04 13.00
N SER A 58 -45.93 0.48 13.77
CA SER A 58 -45.73 0.80 15.19
C SER A 58 -45.56 -0.46 16.07
N ARG A 59 -46.14 -1.59 15.66
CA ARG A 59 -45.95 -2.88 16.35
C ARG A 59 -44.59 -3.50 16.04
N PHE A 60 -44.09 -3.32 14.82
CA PHE A 60 -42.76 -3.79 14.41
C PHE A 60 -41.64 -3.02 15.11
N LEU A 61 -41.74 -1.69 15.18
CA LEU A 61 -40.78 -0.84 15.89
C LEU A 61 -40.76 -1.08 17.41
N ALA A 62 -41.91 -1.38 18.01
CA ALA A 62 -42.00 -1.75 19.43
C ALA A 62 -41.38 -3.12 19.72
N GLN A 63 -41.64 -4.13 18.87
CA GLN A 63 -41.05 -5.46 19.01
C GLN A 63 -39.52 -5.44 18.80
N HIS A 64 -39.02 -4.61 17.87
CA HIS A 64 -37.59 -4.53 17.61
C HIS A 64 -36.82 -3.84 18.75
N ARG A 65 -37.41 -2.81 19.37
CA ARG A 65 -36.86 -2.15 20.57
C ARG A 65 -36.87 -3.07 21.79
N ALA A 66 -37.92 -3.86 22.00
CA ALA A 66 -37.98 -4.84 23.08
C ALA A 66 -36.93 -5.96 22.90
N ALA A 67 -36.70 -6.42 21.66
CA ALA A 67 -35.67 -7.43 21.36
C ALA A 67 -34.24 -6.91 21.58
N LEU A 68 -33.97 -5.64 21.26
CA LEU A 68 -32.67 -5.00 21.52
C LEU A 68 -32.43 -4.79 23.02
N ALA A 69 -33.45 -4.36 23.77
CA ALA A 69 -33.37 -4.23 25.23
C ALA A 69 -33.13 -5.59 25.92
N ALA A 70 -33.79 -6.66 25.46
CA ALA A 70 -33.61 -8.00 26.00
C ALA A 70 -32.23 -8.61 25.67
N ARG A 71 -31.61 -8.25 24.53
CA ARG A 71 -30.23 -8.64 24.20
C ARG A 71 -29.20 -7.90 25.05
N SER A 72 -29.42 -6.60 25.30
CA SER A 72 -28.56 -5.80 26.17
C SER A 72 -28.56 -6.32 27.62
N LEU A 73 -29.73 -6.64 28.16
CA LEU A 73 -29.87 -7.21 29.51
C LEU A 73 -29.19 -8.59 29.67
N ARG A 74 -29.29 -9.48 28.68
CA ARG A 74 -28.58 -10.78 28.71
C ARG A 74 -27.07 -10.62 28.64
N HIS A 75 -26.57 -9.66 27.87
CA HIS A 75 -25.15 -9.39 27.79
C HIS A 75 -24.61 -8.80 29.11
N GLN A 76 -25.39 -7.93 29.75
CA GLN A 76 -25.05 -7.37 31.06
C GLN A 76 -25.07 -8.42 32.18
N GLN A 77 -26.01 -9.37 32.15
CA GLN A 77 -26.03 -10.50 33.09
C GLN A 77 -24.87 -11.49 32.87
N GLN A 78 -24.43 -11.71 31.63
CA GLN A 78 -23.23 -12.53 31.35
C GLN A 78 -21.94 -11.87 31.84
N LEU A 79 -21.83 -10.54 31.74
CA LEU A 79 -20.66 -9.81 32.26
C LEU A 79 -20.59 -9.81 33.79
N GLN A 80 -21.72 -9.89 34.49
CA GLN A 80 -21.75 -10.02 35.95
C GLN A 80 -21.37 -11.43 36.45
N GLN A 81 -21.47 -12.47 35.62
CA GLN A 81 -21.10 -13.84 36.00
C GLN A 81 -19.61 -14.17 35.79
N GLN A 82 -18.81 -13.26 35.20
CA GLN A 82 -17.41 -13.49 34.86
C GLN A 82 -16.41 -12.61 35.65
N GLN A 83 -16.65 -12.35 36.94
CA GLN A 83 -15.62 -11.83 37.83
C GLN A 83 -15.06 -12.95 38.72
N PRO A 84 -13.76 -13.30 38.66
CA PRO A 84 -13.10 -14.06 39.69
C PRO A 84 -12.78 -13.17 40.90
N GLN A 85 -13.03 -13.70 42.10
CA GLN A 85 -12.60 -13.12 43.38
C GLN A 85 -11.06 -13.00 43.43
N GLN A 86 -10.55 -11.77 43.42
CA GLN A 86 -9.22 -11.47 43.95
C GLN A 86 -9.28 -10.21 44.79
N GLN A 87 -9.59 -10.39 46.07
CA GLN A 87 -9.12 -9.55 47.16
C GLN A 87 -9.34 -10.29 48.45
N GLN A 88 -8.24 -10.76 49.06
CA GLN A 88 -7.95 -10.74 50.49
C GLN A 88 -6.87 -11.78 50.80
N GLN A 89 -5.64 -11.31 51.03
CA GLN A 89 -4.85 -11.69 52.21
C GLN A 89 -3.62 -10.79 52.31
N GLY A 90 -3.58 -10.03 53.40
CA GLY A 90 -2.45 -9.20 53.78
C GLY A 90 -1.31 -10.00 54.40
N SER A 91 -0.10 -9.46 54.24
CA SER A 91 1.04 -9.57 55.16
C SER A 91 0.64 -9.03 56.56
N PRO A 92 1.28 -9.34 57.72
CA PRO A 92 2.72 -9.63 57.90
C PRO A 92 3.15 -10.62 59.05
N VAL A 93 4.48 -10.75 59.19
CA VAL A 93 5.31 -10.97 60.42
C VAL A 93 6.00 -12.33 60.63
N SER A 94 7.31 -12.36 60.36
CA SER A 94 8.46 -12.89 61.18
C SER A 94 9.59 -13.32 60.23
N ALA A 95 10.73 -12.61 60.11
CA ALA A 95 11.82 -12.43 61.08
C ALA A 95 12.59 -13.72 61.41
N PHE A 96 13.83 -13.83 60.88
CA PHE A 96 15.03 -14.63 61.24
C PHE A 96 15.76 -14.95 59.91
N LEU A 97 17.04 -14.69 59.64
CA LEU A 97 18.22 -14.25 60.41
C LEU A 97 19.18 -13.49 59.47
N ALA A 98 19.87 -12.52 60.06
CA ALA A 98 21.01 -11.81 59.50
C ALA A 98 22.22 -12.72 59.24
N SER A 99 23.10 -12.34 58.30
CA SER A 99 24.50 -12.00 58.64
C SER A 99 25.32 -11.56 57.41
N VAL A 100 26.07 -10.46 57.61
CA VAL A 100 27.34 -10.02 56.97
C VAL A 100 27.32 -9.76 55.45
N GLY A 101 27.75 -8.61 54.91
CA GLY A 101 28.41 -7.43 55.44
C GLY A 101 28.73 -6.50 54.28
N ALA A 102 28.64 -5.20 54.53
CA ALA A 102 29.01 -4.15 53.59
C ALA A 102 30.55 -4.06 53.49
N GLY A 103 31.06 -3.83 52.28
CA GLY A 103 32.45 -3.48 52.03
C GLY A 103 32.55 -2.61 50.78
N GLN A 104 32.71 -1.29 50.98
CA GLN A 104 33.09 -0.34 49.94
C GLN A 104 34.62 -0.38 49.73
N SER A 105 35.04 -0.41 48.47
CA SER A 105 36.26 0.19 47.89
C SER A 105 36.16 -0.07 46.38
N GLY A 106 36.39 0.86 45.46
CA GLY A 106 37.47 1.84 45.41
C GLY A 106 38.48 1.34 44.36
N VAL A 107 38.59 2.09 43.26
CA VAL A 107 39.78 2.21 42.39
C VAL A 107 39.88 1.34 41.12
N GLN A 108 40.19 2.09 40.04
CA GLN A 108 40.91 1.77 38.80
C GLN A 108 40.21 1.18 37.56
N ARG A 109 40.04 2.11 36.60
CA ARG A 109 40.12 1.89 35.15
C ARG A 109 41.43 1.18 34.79
N GLN A 110 41.34 0.09 34.05
CA GLN A 110 42.34 -0.33 33.06
C GLN A 110 41.60 -1.02 31.90
N GLY A 111 41.77 -0.48 30.69
CA GLY A 111 41.43 -1.20 29.45
C GLY A 111 42.65 -1.98 28.94
N PRO A 112 42.45 -2.94 28.04
CA PRO A 112 43.49 -3.31 27.08
C PRO A 112 42.88 -3.50 25.66
N PRO A 113 43.67 -3.83 24.62
CA PRO A 113 44.29 -2.83 23.74
C PRO A 113 43.87 -2.96 22.27
N ALA A 114 44.30 -1.97 21.48
CA ALA A 114 44.19 -1.92 20.03
C ALA A 114 44.94 -3.07 19.33
N LEU A 115 44.34 -3.64 18.28
CA LEU A 115 45.02 -4.52 17.33
C LEU A 115 45.24 -3.78 16.01
N SER A 116 46.49 -3.82 15.56
CA SER A 116 47.02 -3.22 14.35
C SER A 116 46.80 -4.07 13.11
N PHE A 117 46.70 -3.37 11.99
CA PHE A 117 46.79 -3.82 10.60
C PHE A 117 47.75 -4.99 10.33
N SER A 118 47.33 -5.92 9.47
CA SER A 118 48.23 -6.53 8.47
C SER A 118 47.47 -7.28 7.35
N SER A 119 47.75 -6.84 6.12
CA SER A 119 47.97 -7.61 4.89
C SER A 119 46.89 -8.54 4.28
N LEU A 120 46.35 -8.07 3.16
CA LEU A 120 45.85 -8.84 2.01
C LEU A 120 46.91 -9.80 1.42
N PRO A 121 46.46 -10.88 0.75
CA PRO A 121 47.15 -11.42 -0.43
C PRO A 121 46.19 -11.47 -1.65
N ARG A 122 46.44 -10.66 -2.68
CA ARG A 122 46.91 -11.06 -4.04
C ARG A 122 46.54 -12.48 -4.50
N GLY A 123 45.67 -12.56 -5.51
CA GLY A 123 45.47 -13.76 -6.33
C GLY A 123 46.58 -13.96 -7.39
N PRO A 124 46.52 -15.07 -8.14
CA PRO A 124 46.96 -15.08 -9.55
C PRO A 124 46.09 -16.01 -10.43
N PRO A 125 46.42 -16.29 -11.70
CA PRO A 125 46.17 -15.43 -12.86
C PRO A 125 45.36 -16.13 -13.99
N SER A 126 45.00 -15.33 -15.00
CA SER A 126 44.39 -15.75 -16.27
C SER A 126 45.43 -16.28 -17.26
N SER A 127 45.09 -17.33 -18.03
CA SER A 127 45.76 -17.72 -19.28
C SER A 127 44.76 -18.17 -20.35
N ARG A 128 45.10 -17.81 -21.60
CA ARG A 128 44.32 -17.82 -22.85
C ARG A 128 43.93 -19.21 -23.43
N ALA A 129 42.81 -19.16 -24.18
CA ALA A 129 42.26 -19.90 -25.35
C ALA A 129 43.22 -20.72 -26.28
N PRO A 130 42.79 -21.41 -27.38
CA PRO A 130 41.46 -21.51 -28.04
C PRO A 130 41.03 -22.92 -28.56
N GLY A 131 39.80 -23.04 -29.10
CA GLY A 131 39.38 -24.15 -29.97
C GLY A 131 37.87 -24.20 -30.27
N ASP A 132 37.52 -24.12 -31.56
CA ASP A 132 36.18 -24.29 -32.16
C ASP A 132 36.40 -25.06 -33.50
N PRO A 133 35.39 -25.59 -34.22
CA PRO A 133 34.09 -26.19 -33.88
C PRO A 133 34.04 -27.68 -34.33
N THR A 134 32.98 -28.43 -33.99
CA THR A 134 32.24 -29.34 -34.90
C THR A 134 31.28 -30.26 -34.13
N GLY A 135 30.02 -30.34 -34.59
CA GLY A 135 29.11 -31.45 -34.26
C GLY A 135 27.71 -31.03 -33.80
N ALA A 136 26.79 -30.84 -34.75
CA ALA A 136 25.38 -31.16 -34.53
C ALA A 136 25.20 -32.70 -34.61
N PRO A 137 24.20 -33.32 -33.94
CA PRO A 137 22.85 -33.40 -34.52
C PRO A 137 21.66 -33.34 -33.53
N VAL A 138 20.56 -32.78 -34.06
CA VAL A 138 19.13 -33.17 -34.04
C VAL A 138 18.52 -33.91 -32.82
N GLY A 139 17.38 -33.39 -32.31
CA GLY A 139 16.38 -34.20 -31.58
C GLY A 139 15.38 -33.37 -30.77
N ALA A 140 14.13 -33.29 -31.24
CA ALA A 140 13.04 -32.49 -30.70
C ALA A 140 12.49 -32.96 -29.34
N ALA A 141 12.04 -32.00 -28.51
CA ALA A 141 10.87 -32.16 -27.65
C ALA A 141 10.36 -30.77 -27.23
N GLU A 142 9.14 -30.44 -27.66
CA GLU A 142 8.35 -29.33 -27.12
C GLU A 142 8.13 -29.52 -25.62
N GLY A 143 8.47 -28.50 -24.84
CA GLY A 143 8.21 -28.42 -23.41
C GLY A 143 8.27 -26.97 -23.00
N ALA A 144 7.17 -26.46 -22.45
CA ALA A 144 6.95 -25.07 -22.08
C ALA A 144 8.19 -24.44 -21.42
N SER A 145 8.62 -23.29 -21.96
CA SER A 145 9.74 -22.53 -21.42
C SER A 145 9.45 -22.12 -19.97
N PRO A 146 10.37 -22.36 -19.02
CA PRO A 146 10.33 -21.65 -17.76
C PRO A 146 10.52 -20.18 -18.11
N GLN A 147 9.58 -19.32 -17.72
CA GLN A 147 9.79 -17.88 -17.75
C GLN A 147 10.98 -17.58 -16.82
N GLN A 148 12.18 -17.56 -17.41
CA GLN A 148 13.39 -17.07 -16.79
C GLN A 148 13.21 -15.57 -16.61
N TYR A 149 12.83 -15.18 -15.39
CA TYR A 149 13.01 -13.81 -14.95
C TYR A 149 14.51 -13.50 -15.02
N PRO A 150 14.94 -12.43 -15.70
CA PRO A 150 16.34 -12.05 -15.70
C PRO A 150 16.78 -11.89 -14.24
N ALA A 151 17.86 -12.58 -13.88
CA ALA A 151 18.50 -12.46 -12.58
C ALA A 151 18.67 -10.96 -12.26
N ALA A 152 18.23 -10.57 -11.06
CA ALA A 152 18.15 -9.20 -10.57
C ALA A 152 19.32 -8.32 -11.05
N THR A 153 19.13 -7.61 -12.17
CA THR A 153 20.06 -6.60 -12.62
C THR A 153 20.07 -5.50 -11.57
N MET A 154 21.26 -5.16 -11.08
CA MET A 154 21.56 -4.29 -9.94
C MET A 154 20.86 -2.92 -10.01
N ALA A 155 19.60 -2.86 -9.58
CA ALA A 155 18.79 -1.64 -9.60
C ALA A 155 19.35 -0.54 -8.69
N TRP A 156 20.13 -0.90 -7.66
CA TRP A 156 20.76 -0.04 -6.64
C TRP A 156 21.62 1.14 -7.16
N HIS A 157 21.80 1.29 -8.46
CA HIS A 157 22.51 2.40 -9.10
C HIS A 157 21.65 3.24 -10.06
N SER A 158 20.33 3.06 -10.08
CA SER A 158 19.42 3.79 -10.97
C SER A 158 19.11 5.23 -10.52
N HIS A 159 20.00 5.88 -9.76
CA HIS A 159 19.85 7.26 -9.31
C HIS A 159 19.58 8.24 -10.47
N GLY A 160 18.93 9.36 -10.18
CA GLY A 160 18.75 10.46 -11.13
C GLY A 160 18.88 11.82 -10.46
N ARG A 161 18.94 12.89 -11.25
CA ARG A 161 18.86 14.29 -10.77
C ARG A 161 17.43 14.81 -10.76
N THR A 162 16.53 14.11 -11.44
CA THR A 162 15.09 14.40 -11.54
C THR A 162 14.31 13.10 -11.45
N ASN A 163 13.01 13.17 -11.12
CA ASN A 163 12.13 11.99 -11.12
C ASN A 163 12.17 11.25 -12.47
N LYS A 164 12.09 11.99 -13.57
CA LYS A 164 12.12 11.42 -14.93
C LYS A 164 13.42 10.67 -15.21
N GLU A 165 14.56 11.22 -14.79
CA GLU A 165 15.87 10.56 -14.98
C GLU A 165 16.00 9.30 -14.13
N LEU A 166 15.57 9.34 -12.86
CA LEU A 166 15.51 8.17 -11.97
C LEU A 166 14.69 7.04 -12.63
N VAL A 167 13.46 7.36 -13.06
CA VAL A 167 12.55 6.36 -13.63
C VAL A 167 13.05 5.84 -14.98
N GLU A 168 13.67 6.70 -15.80
CA GLU A 168 14.32 6.26 -17.04
C GLU A 168 15.51 5.32 -16.78
N ASN A 169 16.29 5.56 -15.73
CA ASN A 169 17.40 4.68 -15.34
C ASN A 169 16.90 3.34 -14.80
N LEU A 170 15.78 3.31 -14.07
CA LEU A 170 15.09 2.06 -13.69
C LEU A 170 14.60 1.29 -14.93
N ARG A 171 14.09 1.99 -15.94
CA ARG A 171 13.68 1.39 -17.22
C ARG A 171 14.85 0.77 -17.96
N ARG A 172 15.99 1.46 -18.03
CA ARG A 172 17.22 0.94 -18.64
C ARG A 172 17.78 -0.27 -17.89
N ALA A 173 17.59 -0.33 -16.58
CA ALA A 173 17.96 -1.48 -15.76
C ALA A 173 17.01 -2.69 -15.91
N GLY A 174 15.94 -2.57 -16.72
CA GLY A 174 15.01 -3.66 -17.00
C GLY A 174 13.96 -3.90 -15.89
N VAL A 175 13.75 -2.92 -15.01
CA VAL A 175 12.82 -3.04 -13.88
C VAL A 175 11.35 -3.06 -14.35
N PHE A 176 11.03 -2.35 -15.44
CA PHE A 176 9.67 -2.27 -15.95
C PHE A 176 9.38 -3.32 -17.03
N THR A 177 8.26 -4.01 -16.86
CA THR A 177 7.66 -4.88 -17.89
C THR A 177 6.28 -4.37 -18.36
N ASP A 178 5.70 -3.39 -17.67
CA ASP A 178 4.41 -2.79 -18.00
C ASP A 178 4.57 -1.27 -18.18
N GLN A 179 4.06 -0.78 -19.31
CA GLN A 179 4.19 0.62 -19.70
C GLN A 179 3.39 1.56 -18.76
N ARG A 180 2.23 1.12 -18.25
CA ARG A 180 1.40 1.91 -17.32
C ARG A 180 2.11 2.12 -15.99
N VAL A 181 2.87 1.12 -15.53
CA VAL A 181 3.68 1.24 -14.30
C VAL A 181 4.79 2.29 -14.48
N TYR A 182 5.51 2.23 -15.60
CA TYR A 182 6.53 3.24 -15.94
C TYR A 182 5.91 4.64 -16.01
N GLU A 183 4.82 4.82 -16.75
CA GLU A 183 4.14 6.11 -16.91
C GLU A 183 3.63 6.67 -15.58
N THR A 184 3.07 5.82 -14.73
CA THR A 184 2.63 6.18 -13.38
C THR A 184 3.80 6.70 -12.55
N MET A 185 4.94 6.00 -12.53
CA MET A 185 6.11 6.44 -11.77
C MET A 185 6.76 7.71 -12.34
N VAL A 186 6.67 7.94 -13.66
CA VAL A 186 7.06 9.21 -14.28
C VAL A 186 6.16 10.36 -13.81
N GLN A 187 4.85 10.12 -13.71
CA GLN A 187 3.84 11.09 -13.28
C GLN A 187 3.91 11.39 -11.77
N VAL A 188 4.25 10.39 -10.95
CA VAL A 188 4.36 10.53 -9.50
C VAL A 188 5.76 10.97 -9.12
N ASP A 189 5.95 12.29 -8.97
CA ASP A 189 7.22 12.87 -8.58
C ASP A 189 7.54 12.56 -7.12
N ARG A 190 8.57 11.73 -6.93
CA ARG A 190 9.07 11.33 -5.62
C ARG A 190 9.52 12.52 -4.76
N GLY A 191 9.84 13.67 -5.35
CA GLY A 191 10.21 14.90 -4.65
C GLY A 191 9.14 15.45 -3.72
N TYR A 192 7.86 15.12 -3.91
CA TYR A 192 6.79 15.49 -2.97
C TYR A 192 6.78 14.63 -1.70
N PHE A 193 7.45 13.48 -1.71
CA PHE A 193 7.36 12.45 -0.67
C PHE A 193 8.65 12.29 0.14
N VAL A 194 9.76 12.83 -0.36
CA VAL A 194 11.07 12.77 0.27
C VAL A 194 11.72 14.16 0.21
N LYS A 195 12.28 14.62 1.33
CA LYS A 195 12.90 15.94 1.42
C LYS A 195 14.32 16.01 0.88
N GLU A 196 15.14 15.01 1.21
CA GLU A 196 16.57 15.00 0.91
C GLU A 196 16.86 13.96 -0.16
N ASP A 197 17.62 14.34 -1.19
CA ASP A 197 18.04 13.49 -2.30
C ASP A 197 16.95 12.55 -2.84
N PRO A 198 15.76 13.06 -3.20
CA PRO A 198 14.57 12.25 -3.46
C PRO A 198 14.73 11.25 -4.62
N TYR A 199 15.74 11.44 -5.46
CA TYR A 199 15.94 10.69 -6.70
C TYR A 199 17.07 9.66 -6.62
N LEU A 200 17.56 9.35 -5.42
CA LEU A 200 18.47 8.24 -5.21
C LEU A 200 17.69 6.93 -5.13
N ASP A 201 18.12 5.90 -5.86
CA ASP A 201 17.54 4.56 -5.75
C ASP A 201 17.97 3.81 -4.48
N MET A 202 17.54 4.33 -3.32
CA MET A 202 17.79 3.73 -2.01
C MET A 202 16.65 4.06 -1.03
N PRO A 203 16.48 3.28 0.05
CA PRO A 203 15.56 3.62 1.12
C PRO A 203 15.98 4.92 1.82
N GLN A 204 15.01 5.72 2.25
CA GLN A 204 15.27 7.00 2.94
C GLN A 204 14.44 7.11 4.21
N SER A 205 15.03 7.68 5.27
CA SER A 205 14.33 7.88 6.54
C SER A 205 13.21 8.91 6.40
N ILE A 206 12.05 8.64 6.98
CA ILE A 206 10.88 9.52 6.94
C ILE A 206 10.41 9.94 8.35
N GLY A 207 11.27 9.71 9.35
CA GLY A 207 10.92 9.85 10.76
C GLY A 207 10.18 8.63 11.30
N PHE A 208 9.78 8.68 12.57
CA PHE A 208 8.98 7.64 13.24
C PHE A 208 9.59 6.22 13.23
N GLY A 209 10.90 6.10 13.02
CA GLY A 209 11.56 4.79 12.87
C GLY A 209 11.22 4.06 11.56
N ALA A 210 10.66 4.78 10.57
CA ALA A 210 10.24 4.24 9.29
C ALA A 210 11.10 4.79 8.13
N THR A 211 11.07 4.08 7.00
CA THR A 211 11.72 4.47 5.76
C THR A 211 10.75 4.39 4.59
N ILE A 212 10.83 5.32 3.66
CA ILE A 212 10.26 5.14 2.32
C ILE A 212 11.15 4.16 1.55
N SER A 213 10.54 3.16 0.91
CA SER A 213 11.24 2.14 0.12
C SER A 213 12.03 2.75 -1.04
N ALA A 214 13.07 2.04 -1.47
CA ALA A 214 13.82 2.39 -2.67
C ALA A 214 12.87 2.46 -3.89
N PRO A 215 13.06 3.40 -4.82
CA PRO A 215 12.34 3.47 -6.09
C PRO A 215 12.18 2.13 -6.82
N HIS A 216 13.22 1.30 -6.92
CA HIS A 216 13.08 -0.02 -7.56
C HIS A 216 12.10 -0.95 -6.83
N MET A 217 11.98 -0.86 -5.51
CA MET A 217 11.02 -1.68 -4.75
C MET A 217 9.58 -1.24 -5.02
N HIS A 218 9.31 0.05 -5.17
CA HIS A 218 8.00 0.53 -5.62
C HIS A 218 7.68 0.04 -7.04
N ALA A 219 8.66 0.10 -7.94
CA ALA A 219 8.50 -0.43 -9.29
C ALA A 219 8.20 -1.94 -9.29
N ILE A 220 8.95 -2.73 -8.51
CA ILE A 220 8.70 -4.18 -8.36
C ILE A 220 7.29 -4.44 -7.81
N ALA A 221 6.86 -3.73 -6.77
CA ALA A 221 5.53 -3.90 -6.18
C ALA A 221 4.42 -3.60 -7.20
N LEU A 222 4.50 -2.46 -7.89
CA LEU A 222 3.55 -2.10 -8.95
C LEU A 222 3.58 -3.11 -10.10
N GLN A 223 4.77 -3.60 -10.47
CA GLN A 223 4.92 -4.60 -11.52
C GLN A 223 4.28 -5.93 -11.18
N GLN A 224 4.31 -6.34 -9.91
CA GLN A 224 3.63 -7.56 -9.45
C GLN A 224 2.11 -7.40 -9.44
N LEU A 225 1.62 -6.21 -9.09
CA LEU A 225 0.18 -5.89 -8.97
C LEU A 225 -0.44 -5.31 -10.25
N LYS A 226 0.30 -5.21 -11.36
CA LYS A 226 -0.14 -4.52 -12.59
C LYS A 226 -1.46 -5.04 -13.18
N ASP A 227 -1.73 -6.34 -13.01
CA ASP A 227 -2.90 -6.99 -13.58
C ASP A 227 -4.15 -6.75 -12.74
N GLU A 228 -3.98 -6.35 -11.48
CA GLU A 228 -5.01 -6.03 -10.51
C GLU A 228 -5.16 -4.51 -10.31
N LEU A 229 -4.13 -3.73 -10.62
CA LEU A 229 -4.18 -2.27 -10.71
C LEU A 229 -4.73 -1.83 -12.07
N LYS A 230 -6.03 -2.03 -12.23
CA LYS A 230 -6.81 -1.64 -13.39
C LYS A 230 -7.85 -0.60 -13.01
N TRP A 231 -8.29 0.17 -14.00
CA TRP A 231 -9.37 1.13 -13.83
C TRP A 231 -10.60 0.46 -13.19
N GLY A 232 -11.16 1.10 -12.15
CA GLY A 232 -12.34 0.59 -11.43
C GLY A 232 -12.03 -0.39 -10.29
N ASN A 233 -10.81 -0.92 -10.21
CA ASN A 233 -10.42 -1.87 -9.16
C ASN A 233 -10.14 -1.19 -7.82
N ARG A 234 -10.07 -2.01 -6.77
CA ARG A 234 -9.90 -1.59 -5.38
C ARG A 234 -8.53 -1.98 -4.88
N ALA A 235 -7.77 -0.99 -4.42
CA ALA A 235 -6.41 -1.12 -3.96
C ALA A 235 -6.28 -0.77 -2.47
N LEU A 236 -5.51 -1.59 -1.74
CA LEU A 236 -5.11 -1.32 -0.35
C LEU A 236 -3.58 -1.27 -0.27
N ASP A 237 -3.06 -0.23 0.38
CA ASP A 237 -1.64 -0.04 0.69
C ASP A 237 -1.44 0.00 2.21
N VAL A 238 -1.03 -1.13 2.79
CA VAL A 238 -0.79 -1.30 4.23
C VAL A 238 0.64 -0.87 4.56
N GLY A 239 0.81 0.01 5.54
CA GLY A 239 2.10 0.64 5.81
C GLY A 239 2.42 1.70 4.75
N SER A 240 1.43 2.53 4.43
CA SER A 240 1.50 3.54 3.38
C SER A 240 2.64 4.56 3.54
N GLY A 241 3.15 4.76 4.77
CA GLY A 241 4.31 5.60 5.04
C GLY A 241 4.14 7.03 4.53
N THR A 242 4.87 7.38 3.47
CA THR A 242 4.79 8.72 2.85
C THR A 242 3.57 8.91 1.96
N GLY A 243 2.84 7.84 1.62
CA GLY A 243 1.73 7.84 0.66
C GLY A 243 2.14 7.74 -0.81
N TYR A 244 3.44 7.63 -1.12
CA TYR A 244 3.93 7.55 -2.51
C TYR A 244 3.28 6.42 -3.30
N LEU A 245 3.35 5.20 -2.77
CA LEU A 245 2.81 4.04 -3.47
C LEU A 245 1.29 4.06 -3.52
N THR A 246 0.63 4.55 -2.47
CA THR A 246 -0.83 4.75 -2.47
C THR A 246 -1.26 5.68 -3.62
N VAL A 247 -0.53 6.78 -3.86
CA VAL A 247 -0.79 7.67 -5.01
C VAL A 247 -0.60 6.94 -6.33
N CYS A 248 0.48 6.18 -6.50
CA CYS A 248 0.69 5.37 -7.71
C CYS A 248 -0.48 4.40 -7.96
N MET A 249 -0.90 3.64 -6.93
CA MET A 249 -2.04 2.73 -7.04
C MET A 249 -3.33 3.48 -7.35
N GLY A 250 -3.56 4.63 -6.69
CA GLY A 250 -4.72 5.50 -6.91
C GLY A 250 -4.84 6.01 -8.34
N LEU A 251 -3.74 6.43 -8.95
CA LEU A 251 -3.73 6.85 -10.36
C LEU A 251 -4.01 5.65 -11.29
N MET A 252 -3.40 4.48 -11.04
CA MET A 252 -3.60 3.30 -11.88
C MET A 252 -5.04 2.75 -11.86
N VAL A 253 -5.73 2.85 -10.72
CA VAL A 253 -7.13 2.43 -10.60
C VAL A 253 -8.13 3.53 -10.94
N GLY A 254 -7.68 4.77 -11.18
CA GLY A 254 -8.55 5.90 -11.47
C GLY A 254 -9.26 6.49 -10.25
N ALA A 255 -8.71 6.36 -9.04
CA ALA A 255 -9.36 6.79 -7.79
C ALA A 255 -9.70 8.30 -7.75
N GLY A 256 -9.05 9.13 -8.57
CA GLY A 256 -9.35 10.56 -8.71
C GLY A 256 -10.47 10.89 -9.71
N GLU A 257 -11.02 9.90 -10.41
CA GLU A 257 -11.85 10.12 -11.60
C GLU A 257 -13.22 9.45 -11.47
N GLU A 258 -14.21 10.00 -12.18
CA GLU A 258 -15.57 9.46 -12.19
C GLU A 258 -15.58 8.07 -12.86
N GLY A 259 -16.24 7.11 -12.21
CA GLY A 259 -16.26 5.72 -12.67
C GLY A 259 -14.93 4.98 -12.46
N GLY A 260 -13.95 5.58 -11.80
CA GLY A 260 -12.73 4.93 -11.38
C GLY A 260 -12.87 4.10 -10.10
N GLY A 261 -11.75 3.48 -9.73
CA GLY A 261 -11.63 2.55 -8.61
C GLY A 261 -11.45 3.23 -7.27
N ILE A 262 -10.97 2.47 -6.28
CA ILE A 262 -10.71 2.95 -4.90
C ILE A 262 -9.26 2.66 -4.54
N ALA A 263 -8.57 3.59 -3.88
CA ALA A 263 -7.25 3.36 -3.30
C ALA A 263 -7.19 3.85 -1.86
N ILE A 264 -6.84 2.95 -0.94
CA ILE A 264 -6.76 3.24 0.49
C ILE A 264 -5.35 2.98 0.96
N GLY A 265 -4.70 4.00 1.49
CA GLY A 265 -3.43 3.86 2.21
C GLY A 265 -3.68 3.88 3.71
N MET A 266 -3.04 2.98 4.43
CA MET A 266 -3.19 2.88 5.88
C MET A 266 -1.84 2.80 6.57
N ASP A 267 -1.70 3.48 7.70
CA ASP A 267 -0.53 3.39 8.58
C ASP A 267 -0.97 3.38 10.05
N TYR A 268 -0.25 2.69 10.93
CA TYR A 268 -0.61 2.62 12.35
C TYR A 268 -0.13 3.87 13.12
N ILE A 269 0.85 4.60 12.58
CA ILE A 269 1.40 5.80 13.18
C ILE A 269 0.66 7.04 12.64
N GLN A 270 -0.05 7.76 13.51
CA GLN A 270 -0.80 8.96 13.11
C GLN A 270 0.10 10.01 12.43
N GLY A 271 1.32 10.20 12.92
CA GLY A 271 2.26 11.15 12.33
C GLY A 271 2.69 10.80 10.90
N LEU A 272 2.68 9.52 10.51
CA LEU A 272 2.91 9.10 9.12
C LEU A 272 1.68 9.35 8.26
N VAL A 273 0.47 9.13 8.78
CA VAL A 273 -0.79 9.50 8.08
C VAL A 273 -0.86 11.01 7.83
N ASP A 274 -0.47 11.82 8.80
CA ASP A 274 -0.44 13.28 8.65
C ASP A 274 0.68 13.74 7.70
N LEU A 275 1.80 13.02 7.67
CA LEU A 275 2.87 13.23 6.69
C LEU A 275 2.38 12.90 5.28
N SER A 276 1.77 11.73 5.07
CA SER A 276 1.30 11.31 3.76
C SER A 276 0.23 12.23 3.20
N ARG A 277 -0.75 12.63 4.03
CA ARG A 277 -1.76 13.63 3.64
C ARG A 277 -1.13 14.96 3.21
N ARG A 278 -0.09 15.44 3.90
CA ARG A 278 0.64 16.66 3.50
C ARG A 278 1.38 16.49 2.18
N ASN A 279 2.05 15.36 1.97
CA ASN A 279 2.75 15.07 0.72
C ASN A 279 1.77 15.01 -0.47
N VAL A 280 0.66 14.30 -0.31
CA VAL A 280 -0.39 14.21 -1.33
C VAL A 280 -1.06 15.56 -1.56
N ALA A 281 -1.30 16.37 -0.53
CA ALA A 281 -1.83 17.72 -0.70
C ALA A 281 -0.89 18.63 -1.52
N ALA A 282 0.42 18.44 -1.41
CA ALA A 282 1.41 19.24 -2.12
C ALA A 282 1.52 18.88 -3.62
N GLY A 283 1.45 17.59 -3.97
CA GLY A 283 1.66 17.13 -5.35
C GLY A 283 0.39 16.69 -6.09
N TYR A 284 -0.61 16.18 -5.37
CA TYR A 284 -1.80 15.51 -5.90
C TYR A 284 -3.09 15.86 -5.13
N PRO A 285 -3.39 17.15 -4.86
CA PRO A 285 -4.51 17.57 -4.03
C PRO A 285 -5.87 17.07 -4.53
N GLN A 286 -6.03 16.84 -5.83
CA GLN A 286 -7.23 16.28 -6.44
C GLN A 286 -7.59 14.89 -5.90
N LEU A 287 -6.59 14.09 -5.50
CA LEU A 287 -6.85 12.77 -4.91
C LEU A 287 -7.51 12.91 -3.54
N LEU A 288 -7.07 13.86 -2.71
CA LEU A 288 -7.68 14.10 -1.39
C LEU A 288 -9.10 14.67 -1.46
N GLN A 289 -9.49 15.23 -2.60
CA GLN A 289 -10.86 15.69 -2.85
C GLN A 289 -11.77 14.53 -3.29
N SER A 290 -11.20 13.42 -3.76
CA SER A 290 -11.95 12.24 -4.14
C SER A 290 -12.34 11.42 -2.93
N LYS A 291 -13.61 11.01 -2.87
CA LYS A 291 -14.11 10.04 -1.89
C LYS A 291 -13.56 8.63 -2.08
N ASN A 292 -12.91 8.37 -3.22
CA ASN A 292 -12.37 7.06 -3.58
C ASN A 292 -10.88 6.93 -3.24
N PHE A 293 -10.24 7.97 -2.71
CA PHE A 293 -8.86 7.93 -2.26
C PHE A 293 -8.79 8.34 -0.79
N GLU A 294 -8.26 7.48 0.08
CA GLU A 294 -8.16 7.78 1.51
C GLU A 294 -6.81 7.37 2.10
N LEU A 295 -6.30 8.19 3.01
CA LEU A 295 -5.14 7.91 3.83
C LEU A 295 -5.59 7.90 5.28
N ILE A 296 -5.54 6.73 5.94
CA ILE A 296 -6.16 6.52 7.25
C ILE A 296 -5.20 5.93 8.26
N LYS A 297 -5.51 6.12 9.54
CA LYS A 297 -4.86 5.38 10.62
C LYS A 297 -5.52 4.01 10.80
N GLY A 298 -4.72 2.95 10.89
CA GLY A 298 -5.24 1.64 11.26
C GLY A 298 -4.17 0.55 11.37
N ASP A 299 -4.58 -0.60 11.90
CA ASP A 299 -3.70 -1.76 12.10
C ASP A 299 -3.67 -2.63 10.83
N GLY A 300 -2.49 -2.75 10.23
CA GLY A 300 -2.28 -3.58 9.05
C GLY A 300 -2.60 -5.07 9.24
N TRP A 301 -2.52 -5.59 10.48
CA TRP A 301 -2.91 -6.96 10.79
C TRP A 301 -4.42 -7.18 10.79
N ALA A 302 -5.21 -6.11 11.02
CA ALA A 302 -6.67 -6.15 10.99
C ALA A 302 -7.25 -5.94 9.57
N GLY A 303 -6.39 -5.66 8.59
CA GLY A 303 -6.79 -5.39 7.22
C GLY A 303 -7.29 -3.96 7.01
N GLY A 304 -7.68 -3.65 5.77
CA GLY A 304 -8.29 -2.38 5.41
C GLY A 304 -9.72 -2.25 5.93
N PRO A 305 -10.34 -1.07 5.78
CA PRO A 305 -11.72 -0.86 6.19
C PRO A 305 -12.69 -1.69 5.35
N SER A 306 -13.80 -2.10 5.96
CA SER A 306 -14.78 -2.99 5.33
C SER A 306 -15.49 -2.37 4.13
N TRP A 307 -15.63 -1.04 4.08
CA TRP A 307 -16.27 -0.34 2.95
C TRP A 307 -15.41 -0.34 1.68
N GLY A 308 -14.08 -0.47 1.83
CA GLY A 308 -13.15 -0.60 0.70
C GLY A 308 -13.01 -2.04 0.22
N ALA A 309 -13.20 -3.02 1.10
CA ALA A 309 -13.11 -4.44 0.78
C ALA A 309 -14.27 -4.94 -0.11
N PRO A 310 -14.10 -6.05 -0.86
CA PRO A 310 -12.83 -6.76 -1.07
C PRO A 310 -11.88 -5.97 -1.97
N TYR A 311 -10.58 -6.24 -1.87
CA TYR A 311 -9.52 -5.57 -2.63
C TYR A 311 -8.98 -6.47 -3.74
N ASP A 312 -8.89 -5.94 -4.95
CA ASP A 312 -8.26 -6.61 -6.09
C ASP A 312 -6.73 -6.63 -5.93
N ALA A 313 -6.17 -5.54 -5.41
CA ALA A 313 -4.74 -5.38 -5.19
C ALA A 313 -4.46 -4.99 -3.73
N ILE A 314 -3.59 -5.76 -3.06
CA ILE A 314 -3.08 -5.41 -1.73
C ILE A 314 -1.56 -5.30 -1.78
N HIS A 315 -1.02 -4.17 -1.34
CA HIS A 315 0.39 -4.02 -1.05
C HIS A 315 0.59 -3.93 0.47
N VAL A 316 1.66 -4.54 0.97
CA VAL A 316 2.10 -4.40 2.36
C VAL A 316 3.54 -3.91 2.38
N GLY A 317 3.74 -2.67 2.82
CA GLY A 317 5.03 -1.98 2.90
C GLY A 317 5.85 -2.27 4.15
N ALA A 318 5.55 -3.37 4.86
CA ALA A 318 6.24 -3.79 6.07
C ALA A 318 6.29 -5.33 6.16
N ALA A 319 7.36 -5.87 6.73
CA ALA A 319 7.57 -7.31 6.85
C ALA A 319 6.71 -7.93 7.94
N ALA A 320 5.84 -8.86 7.57
CA ALA A 320 4.99 -9.58 8.50
C ALA A 320 5.65 -10.88 8.97
N ALA A 321 5.45 -11.24 10.24
CA ALA A 321 5.88 -12.53 10.78
C ALA A 321 5.13 -13.72 10.13
N ALA A 322 3.93 -13.47 9.62
CA ALA A 322 3.10 -14.38 8.85
C ALA A 322 2.16 -13.55 7.97
N VAL A 323 1.65 -14.10 6.87
CA VAL A 323 0.64 -13.42 6.05
C VAL A 323 -0.64 -13.25 6.89
N PRO A 324 -1.11 -12.01 7.14
CA PRO A 324 -2.26 -11.76 8.01
C PRO A 324 -3.56 -12.38 7.50
N ALA A 325 -4.31 -13.05 8.38
CA ALA A 325 -5.57 -13.70 8.01
C ALA A 325 -6.63 -12.70 7.51
N ALA A 326 -6.67 -11.49 8.09
CA ALA A 326 -7.62 -10.46 7.70
C ALA A 326 -7.37 -9.99 6.25
N LEU A 327 -6.10 -9.81 5.86
CA LEU A 327 -5.75 -9.45 4.48
C LEU A 327 -6.10 -10.58 3.50
N LEU A 328 -5.86 -11.84 3.87
CA LEU A 328 -6.30 -12.99 3.07
C LEU A 328 -7.81 -13.03 2.89
N GLN A 329 -8.59 -12.70 3.92
CA GLN A 329 -10.05 -12.65 3.84
C GLN A 329 -10.55 -11.50 2.96
N GLN A 330 -9.93 -10.33 3.07
CA GLN A 330 -10.31 -9.13 2.32
C GLN A 330 -9.79 -9.12 0.88
N LEU A 331 -8.87 -10.01 0.51
CA LEU A 331 -8.44 -10.18 -0.88
C LEU A 331 -9.60 -10.72 -1.74
N ALA A 332 -9.92 -10.05 -2.83
CA ALA A 332 -10.97 -10.44 -3.77
C ALA A 332 -10.66 -11.78 -4.45
N PRO A 333 -11.68 -12.55 -4.89
CA PRO A 333 -11.48 -13.59 -5.90
C PRO A 333 -10.81 -12.98 -7.15
N GLY A 334 -9.79 -13.65 -7.67
CA GLY A 334 -8.93 -13.12 -8.74
C GLY A 334 -7.91 -12.06 -8.28
N GLY A 335 -7.92 -11.69 -7.00
CA GLY A 335 -7.05 -10.64 -6.45
C GLY A 335 -5.63 -11.13 -6.12
N LYS A 336 -4.73 -10.16 -6.01
CA LYS A 336 -3.31 -10.39 -5.69
C LYS A 336 -2.83 -9.48 -4.56
N MET A 337 -2.01 -10.05 -3.69
CA MET A 337 -1.32 -9.35 -2.63
C MET A 337 0.20 -9.49 -2.76
N VAL A 338 0.92 -8.41 -2.52
CA VAL A 338 2.39 -8.39 -2.44
C VAL A 338 2.79 -7.99 -1.04
N ILE A 339 3.53 -8.88 -0.37
CA ILE A 339 3.86 -8.75 1.05
C ILE A 339 5.25 -9.31 1.34
N PRO A 340 6.12 -8.59 2.08
CA PRO A 340 7.31 -9.16 2.68
C PRO A 340 6.92 -10.01 3.89
N VAL A 341 7.40 -11.25 3.94
CA VAL A 341 7.10 -12.20 5.02
C VAL A 341 8.40 -12.79 5.55
N GLU A 342 8.48 -12.97 6.87
CA GLU A 342 9.57 -13.76 7.47
C GLU A 342 9.58 -15.18 6.88
N CYS A 343 10.76 -15.59 6.41
CA CYS A 343 10.99 -16.88 5.78
C CYS A 343 12.06 -17.64 6.54
N LYS A 344 11.81 -18.93 6.78
CA LYS A 344 12.77 -19.86 7.39
C LYS A 344 12.86 -21.09 6.51
N ARG A 345 14.07 -21.39 6.00
CA ARG A 345 14.34 -22.57 5.15
C ARG A 345 13.39 -22.67 3.94
N GLY A 346 13.14 -21.54 3.26
CA GLY A 346 12.25 -21.48 2.09
C GLY A 346 10.75 -21.59 2.39
N ARG A 347 10.35 -21.52 3.67
CA ARG A 347 8.95 -21.62 4.11
C ARG A 347 8.48 -20.33 4.76
N ILE A 348 7.23 -19.98 4.50
CA ILE A 348 6.51 -18.87 5.15
C ILE A 348 5.23 -19.38 5.80
N THR A 349 4.66 -18.59 6.71
CA THR A 349 3.39 -18.92 7.37
C THR A 349 2.26 -18.05 6.84
N LEU A 350 1.12 -18.65 6.53
CA LEU A 350 -0.14 -17.96 6.27
C LEU A 350 -1.05 -18.18 7.48
N GLU A 351 -1.50 -17.11 8.14
CA GLU A 351 -2.37 -17.25 9.31
C GLU A 351 -3.68 -17.96 8.94
N GLY A 352 -4.03 -18.98 9.72
CA GLY A 352 -5.22 -19.80 9.48
C GLY A 352 -5.09 -20.83 8.35
N LEU A 353 -4.05 -20.76 7.51
CA LEU A 353 -3.82 -21.70 6.39
C LEU A 353 -2.55 -22.55 6.56
N GLY A 354 -1.69 -22.22 7.53
CA GLY A 354 -0.46 -22.97 7.85
C GLY A 354 0.74 -22.57 7.00
N GLU A 355 1.80 -23.37 7.06
CA GLU A 355 3.04 -23.11 6.31
C GLU A 355 2.90 -23.38 4.81
N ARG A 356 3.63 -22.62 3.99
CA ARG A 356 3.78 -22.81 2.55
C ARG A 356 5.25 -22.74 2.18
N GLU A 357 5.66 -23.64 1.29
CA GLU A 357 6.96 -23.56 0.64
C GLU A 357 6.85 -22.62 -0.55
N ILE A 358 7.78 -21.67 -0.67
CA ILE A 358 7.73 -20.62 -1.69
C ILE A 358 8.78 -20.79 -2.80
N GLY A 359 9.62 -21.81 -2.68
CA GLY A 359 10.77 -22.01 -3.56
C GLY A 359 11.86 -20.94 -3.35
N GLY A 360 13.09 -21.29 -3.71
CA GLY A 360 14.28 -20.44 -3.55
C GLY A 360 15.25 -20.97 -2.49
N GLU A 361 16.55 -20.89 -2.78
CA GLU A 361 17.64 -21.28 -1.88
C GLU A 361 17.81 -20.26 -0.73
N LEU A 362 16.77 -20.09 0.10
CA LEU A 362 16.79 -19.16 1.22
C LEU A 362 17.10 -19.88 2.52
N GLY A 363 18.27 -19.61 3.07
CA GLY A 363 18.65 -20.05 4.42
C GLY A 363 17.80 -19.42 5.53
N GLY A 364 17.19 -18.25 5.27
CA GLY A 364 16.30 -17.51 6.16
C GLY A 364 16.27 -16.01 5.82
N GLY A 365 15.44 -15.23 6.52
CA GLY A 365 15.35 -13.77 6.36
C GLY A 365 13.93 -13.31 6.04
N GLN A 366 13.79 -12.33 5.15
CA GLN A 366 12.50 -11.87 4.65
C GLN A 366 12.41 -12.12 3.14
N ALA A 367 11.28 -12.67 2.71
CA ALA A 367 10.97 -12.90 1.31
C ALA A 367 9.79 -12.03 0.91
N LEU A 368 9.95 -11.27 -0.18
CA LEU A 368 8.81 -10.67 -0.85
C LEU A 368 8.08 -11.77 -1.62
N VAL A 369 6.79 -11.92 -1.35
CA VAL A 369 5.95 -12.93 -1.99
C VAL A 369 4.73 -12.30 -2.64
N ALA A 370 4.29 -12.91 -3.73
CA ALA A 370 3.01 -12.63 -4.37
C ALA A 370 2.01 -13.72 -3.95
N VAL A 371 0.96 -13.33 -3.25
CA VAL A 371 -0.15 -14.20 -2.82
C VAL A 371 -1.31 -13.96 -3.78
N ASN A 372 -1.77 -15.01 -4.46
CA ASN A 372 -2.89 -14.92 -5.40
C ASN A 372 -4.08 -15.71 -4.83
N LYS A 373 -5.27 -15.13 -4.91
CA LYS A 373 -6.53 -15.84 -4.64
C LYS A 373 -7.25 -16.06 -5.97
N ASN A 374 -7.47 -17.32 -6.34
CA ASN A 374 -8.23 -17.62 -7.56
C ASN A 374 -9.74 -17.40 -7.35
N GLU A 375 -10.54 -17.59 -8.41
CA GLU A 375 -11.99 -17.39 -8.38
C GLU A 375 -12.70 -18.34 -7.39
N GLU A 376 -12.14 -19.54 -7.17
CA GLU A 376 -12.66 -20.51 -6.20
C GLU A 376 -12.24 -20.20 -4.75
N GLY A 377 -11.46 -19.13 -4.52
CA GLY A 377 -10.97 -18.74 -3.20
C GLY A 377 -9.72 -19.49 -2.72
N THR A 378 -9.14 -20.34 -3.56
CA THR A 378 -7.88 -21.04 -3.28
C THR A 378 -6.70 -20.06 -3.33
N VAL A 379 -5.87 -20.11 -2.29
CA VAL A 379 -4.70 -19.25 -2.14
C VAL A 379 -3.44 -19.95 -2.61
N SER A 380 -2.70 -19.31 -3.50
CA SER A 380 -1.36 -19.73 -3.93
C SER A 380 -0.33 -18.65 -3.61
N VAL A 381 0.92 -19.04 -3.43
CA VAL A 381 2.02 -18.12 -3.09
C VAL A 381 3.20 -18.35 -4.02
N LYS A 382 3.78 -17.26 -4.52
CA LYS A 382 4.97 -17.27 -5.35
C LYS A 382 6.05 -16.38 -4.74
N TYR A 383 7.27 -16.89 -4.66
CA TYR A 383 8.44 -16.07 -4.32
C TYR A 383 8.72 -15.02 -5.40
N VAL A 384 8.98 -13.79 -4.98
CA VAL A 384 9.36 -12.68 -5.87
C VAL A 384 10.85 -12.40 -5.76
N THR A 385 11.32 -11.99 -4.57
CA THR A 385 12.73 -11.68 -4.33
C THR A 385 13.00 -11.62 -2.82
N SER A 386 14.28 -11.63 -2.43
CA SER A 386 14.71 -11.41 -1.06
C SER A 386 14.75 -9.92 -0.76
N VAL A 387 14.31 -9.54 0.44
CA VAL A 387 14.16 -8.13 0.81
C VAL A 387 14.53 -7.88 2.26
N VAL A 388 14.64 -6.60 2.62
CA VAL A 388 14.72 -6.14 4.00
C VAL A 388 13.76 -4.97 4.16
N TYR A 389 12.74 -5.16 4.98
CA TYR A 389 11.67 -4.23 5.28
C TYR A 389 11.58 -4.01 6.79
N VAL A 390 11.08 -2.84 7.17
CA VAL A 390 10.67 -2.55 8.56
C VAL A 390 9.56 -3.51 8.99
N PRO A 391 9.50 -3.94 10.26
CA PRO A 391 8.54 -4.93 10.72
C PRO A 391 7.10 -4.38 10.72
N LEU A 392 6.14 -5.22 10.33
CA LEU A 392 4.72 -4.96 10.49
C LEU A 392 4.31 -5.22 11.93
N VAL A 393 4.07 -4.15 12.68
CA VAL A 393 3.78 -4.19 14.11
C VAL A 393 2.30 -4.51 14.35
N ARG A 394 2.01 -5.41 15.30
CA ARG A 394 0.65 -5.57 15.84
C ARG A 394 0.36 -4.47 16.83
N THR A 395 -0.74 -3.76 16.65
CA THR A 395 -1.20 -2.82 17.67
C THR A 395 -2.01 -3.57 18.72
N SER A 396 -1.72 -3.32 20.00
CA SER A 396 -2.37 -3.94 21.15
C SER A 396 -3.69 -3.29 21.50
#